data_AF-A0A8T1B368-F1
#
_entry.id   AF-A0A8T1B368-F1
#
_cell.length_a   1.000
_cell.length_b   1.000
_cell.length_c   1.000
_cell.angle_alpha   90.00
_cell.angle_beta   90.00
_cell.angle_gamma   90.00
#
_symmetry.space_group_name_H-M   'P 1'
#
loop_
_entity.id
_entity.type
_entity.pdbx_description
1 polymer ?
#
loop_
_entity_poly.entity_id
_entity_poly.type
_entity_poly.pdbx_seq_one_letter_code
_entity_poly.pdbx_strand_id
1 'polypeptide(L)'
;MASSTNNNPASTMDDRAWIQLHYWAEKTTKEWTTKASLDWKRSKRRNEMASLRLQKKNRLHSMQDELETLEKQFKGQLAHLNSTVSVSEEAKLSQAVLRLALESDTLRTENTELHCKLQQHIRLASLAQEGLVDSNTIQGQHVRIGNVYDACEKSPWTSRPDSTDSGWRVQFPNGEPSFHFHPFTHDHFDDVIQTCHSVFGEDPPYIKLVGSVFGWKMHCTLLTRRRDDELPVTHAR
;
A
#
# COMPACT_ATOMS: atom_id res chain seq x y z
N MET A 1 -5.74 41.07 86.01
CA MET A 1 -4.88 39.88 85.80
C MET A 1 -5.33 39.18 84.52
N ALA A 2 -4.36 38.76 83.70
CA ALA A 2 -4.46 37.93 82.48
C ALA A 2 -5.22 38.55 81.28
N SER A 3 -4.55 39.19 80.32
CA SER A 3 -3.68 38.64 79.24
C SER A 3 -4.48 37.97 78.11
N SER A 4 -4.80 38.78 77.09
CA SER A 4 -5.16 38.32 75.75
C SER A 4 -3.96 37.64 75.08
N THR A 5 -4.08 36.37 74.76
CA THR A 5 -3.17 35.65 73.86
C THR A 5 -3.65 35.86 72.42
N ASN A 6 -3.11 36.88 71.78
CA ASN A 6 -3.23 37.06 70.33
C ASN A 6 -2.11 36.26 69.65
N ASN A 7 -2.39 35.00 69.29
CA ASN A 7 -1.49 34.17 68.52
C ASN A 7 -1.85 34.30 67.03
N ASN A 8 -1.16 35.19 66.33
CA ASN A 8 -1.11 35.20 64.86
C ASN A 8 -0.15 34.09 64.39
N PRO A 9 -0.59 33.06 63.65
CA PRO A 9 0.32 32.15 62.99
C PRO A 9 0.62 32.72 61.60
N ALA A 10 1.57 33.66 61.52
CA ALA A 10 2.21 33.95 60.23
C ALA A 10 3.09 32.74 59.88
N SER A 11 2.48 31.73 59.26
CA SER A 11 3.15 30.57 58.68
C SER A 11 4.07 31.05 57.56
N THR A 12 5.29 31.42 57.90
CA THR A 12 6.36 31.72 56.96
C THR A 12 6.68 30.44 56.19
N MET A 13 6.23 30.40 54.94
CA MET A 13 6.46 29.32 54.00
C MET A 13 7.97 29.06 53.86
N ASP A 14 8.37 27.82 54.15
CA ASP A 14 9.77 27.37 54.13
C ASP A 14 10.46 27.70 52.79
N ASP A 15 11.69 28.21 52.81
CA ASP A 15 12.46 28.62 51.63
C ASP A 15 12.59 27.46 50.62
N ARG A 16 12.62 26.22 51.12
CA ARG A 16 12.64 25.02 50.29
C ARG A 16 11.35 24.83 49.49
N ALA A 17 10.20 25.16 50.08
CA ALA A 17 8.90 25.10 49.40
C ALA A 17 8.78 26.19 48.32
N TRP A 18 9.35 27.37 48.56
CA TRP A 18 9.46 28.43 47.55
C TRP A 18 10.28 28.01 46.34
N ILE A 19 11.46 27.42 46.54
CA ILE A 19 12.31 26.93 45.45
C ILE A 19 11.60 25.86 44.62
N GLN A 20 10.91 24.92 45.27
CA GLN A 20 10.15 23.87 44.58
C GLN A 20 9.00 24.42 43.75
N LEU A 21 8.26 25.40 44.28
CA LEU A 21 7.15 26.05 43.57
C LEU A 21 7.66 26.80 42.34
N HIS A 22 8.75 27.58 42.48
CA HIS A 22 9.35 28.29 41.36
C HIS A 22 9.86 27.33 40.27
N TYR A 23 10.55 26.27 40.66
CA TYR A 23 11.02 25.24 39.72
C TYR A 23 9.85 24.57 38.98
N TRP A 24 8.78 24.22 39.69
CA TRP A 24 7.58 23.65 39.09
C TRP A 24 6.90 24.61 38.11
N ALA A 25 6.76 25.88 38.49
CA ALA A 25 6.19 26.92 37.64
C ALA A 25 7.04 27.15 36.38
N GLU A 26 8.36 27.20 36.50
CA GLU A 26 9.27 27.34 35.36
C GLU A 26 9.24 26.11 34.45
N LYS A 27 9.24 24.90 35.02
CA LYS A 27 9.14 23.67 34.24
C LYS A 27 7.83 23.59 33.46
N THR A 28 6.71 23.82 34.12
CA THR A 28 5.39 23.76 33.48
C THR A 28 5.23 24.85 32.43
N THR A 29 5.63 26.09 32.69
CA THR A 29 5.59 27.16 31.67
C THR A 29 6.45 26.85 30.46
N LYS A 30 7.66 26.27 30.63
CA LYS A 30 8.49 25.79 29.51
C LYS A 30 7.80 24.67 28.72
N GLU A 31 7.19 23.69 29.39
CA GLU A 31 6.45 22.61 28.73
C GLU A 31 5.23 23.13 27.96
N TRP A 32 4.46 24.06 28.54
CA TRP A 32 3.30 24.66 27.88
C TRP A 32 3.69 25.54 26.68
N THR A 33 4.74 26.35 26.81
CA THR A 33 5.21 27.22 25.73
C THR A 33 5.75 26.41 24.55
N THR A 34 6.51 25.34 24.81
CA THR A 34 6.98 24.43 23.77
C THR A 34 5.82 23.73 23.07
N LYS A 35 4.85 23.21 23.82
CA LYS A 35 3.64 22.58 23.25
C LYS A 35 2.83 23.57 22.41
N ALA A 36 2.57 24.76 22.93
CA ALA A 36 1.85 25.81 22.20
C ALA A 36 2.57 26.23 20.91
N SER A 37 3.90 26.36 20.94
CA SER A 37 4.71 26.65 19.75
C SER A 37 4.61 25.54 18.68
N LEU A 38 4.66 24.27 19.11
CA LEU A 38 4.49 23.12 18.20
C LEU A 38 3.08 23.05 17.61
N ASP A 39 2.05 23.31 18.42
CA ASP A 39 0.66 23.32 17.97
C ASP A 39 0.40 24.45 16.97
N TRP A 40 0.93 25.64 17.23
CA TRP A 40 0.88 26.76 16.29
C TRP A 40 1.57 26.42 14.96
N LYS A 41 2.79 25.85 15.00
CA LYS A 41 3.51 25.41 13.80
C LYS A 41 2.73 24.36 13.01
N ARG A 42 2.14 23.37 13.69
CA ARG A 42 1.30 22.34 13.06
C ARG A 42 0.08 22.95 12.40
N SER A 43 -0.63 23.84 13.08
CA SER A 43 -1.79 24.53 12.53
C SER A 43 -1.43 25.38 11.31
N LYS A 44 -0.33 26.14 11.37
CA LYS A 44 0.17 26.94 10.26
C LYS A 44 0.45 26.06 9.03
N ARG A 45 1.18 24.96 9.20
CA ARG A 45 1.45 24.00 8.11
C ARG A 45 0.18 23.40 7.52
N ARG A 46 -0.81 23.04 8.34
CA ARG A 46 -2.10 22.54 7.83
C ARG A 46 -2.81 23.57 6.96
N ASN A 47 -2.83 24.83 7.40
CA ASN A 47 -3.45 25.92 6.65
C ASN A 47 -2.73 26.20 5.33
N GLU A 48 -1.40 26.23 5.34
CA GLU A 48 -0.58 26.38 4.12
C GLU A 48 -0.85 25.24 3.14
N MET A 49 -0.87 23.98 3.62
CA MET A 49 -1.18 22.83 2.77
C MET A 49 -2.61 22.85 2.23
N ALA A 50 -3.59 23.29 3.03
CA ALA A 50 -4.97 23.45 2.57
C ALA A 50 -5.08 24.51 1.47
N SER A 51 -4.40 25.65 1.63
CA SER A 51 -4.33 26.72 0.63
C SER A 51 -3.69 26.23 -0.68
N LEU A 52 -2.56 25.52 -0.60
CA LEU A 52 -1.89 24.95 -1.77
C LEU A 52 -2.78 23.93 -2.50
N ARG A 53 -3.48 23.06 -1.76
CA ARG A 53 -4.42 22.09 -2.35
C ARG A 53 -5.57 22.80 -3.05
N LEU A 54 -6.13 23.84 -2.45
CA LEU A 54 -7.20 24.64 -3.04
C LEU A 54 -6.72 25.33 -4.32
N GLN A 55 -5.55 25.98 -4.28
CA GLN A 55 -4.95 26.63 -5.44
C GLN A 55 -4.72 25.62 -6.58
N LYS A 56 -4.20 24.43 -6.27
CA LYS A 56 -3.99 23.38 -7.28
C LYS A 56 -5.31 22.90 -7.87
N LYS A 57 -6.34 22.72 -7.04
CA LYS A 57 -7.69 22.36 -7.50
C LYS A 57 -8.27 23.42 -8.44
N ASN A 58 -8.19 24.70 -8.05
CA ASN A 58 -8.70 25.81 -8.85
C ASN A 58 -7.95 25.92 -10.19
N ARG A 59 -6.62 25.75 -10.18
CA ARG A 59 -5.83 25.74 -11.42
C ARG A 59 -6.23 24.60 -12.34
N LEU A 60 -6.46 23.40 -11.80
CA LEU A 60 -6.91 22.26 -12.59
C LEU A 60 -8.28 22.52 -13.21
N HIS A 61 -9.21 23.07 -12.45
CA HIS A 61 -10.53 23.43 -12.96
C HIS A 61 -10.44 24.50 -14.07
N SER A 62 -9.64 25.55 -13.86
CA SER A 62 -9.41 26.59 -14.87
C SER A 62 -8.82 26.03 -16.17
N MET A 63 -7.90 25.06 -16.09
CA MET A 63 -7.35 24.41 -17.29
C MET A 63 -8.40 23.56 -18.01
N GLN A 64 -9.31 22.92 -17.27
CA GLN A 64 -10.42 22.16 -17.87
C GLN A 64 -11.39 23.08 -18.60
N ASP A 65 -11.77 24.20 -17.98
CA ASP A 65 -12.66 25.19 -18.59
C ASP A 65 -12.03 25.80 -19.86
N GLU A 66 -10.72 26.06 -19.83
CA GLU A 66 -9.97 26.53 -21.00
C GLU A 66 -9.94 25.48 -22.11
N LEU A 67 -9.71 24.20 -21.79
CA LEU A 67 -9.76 23.11 -22.76
C LEU A 67 -11.14 23.01 -23.40
N GLU A 68 -12.22 23.04 -22.62
CA GLU A 68 -13.59 23.00 -23.15
C GLU A 68 -13.86 24.20 -24.08
N THR A 69 -13.40 25.39 -23.69
CA THR A 69 -13.55 26.60 -24.48
C THR A 69 -12.80 26.50 -25.81
N LEU A 70 -11.54 26.06 -25.78
CA LEU A 70 -10.72 25.86 -26.97
C LEU A 70 -11.31 24.78 -27.87
N GLU A 71 -11.74 23.66 -27.30
CA GLU A 71 -12.39 22.59 -28.05
C GLU A 71 -13.64 23.10 -28.78
N LYS A 72 -14.47 23.90 -28.11
CA LYS A 72 -15.65 24.53 -28.73
C LYS A 72 -15.26 25.47 -29.87
N GLN A 73 -14.21 26.28 -29.70
CA GLN A 73 -13.70 27.16 -30.76
C GLN A 73 -13.19 26.35 -31.96
N PHE A 74 -12.39 25.31 -31.73
CA PHE A 74 -11.89 24.43 -32.78
C PHE A 74 -13.02 23.73 -33.53
N LYS A 75 -14.02 23.18 -32.81
CA LYS A 75 -15.21 22.58 -33.43
C LYS A 75 -15.98 23.59 -34.28
N GLY A 76 -16.13 24.83 -33.81
CA GLY A 76 -16.75 25.90 -34.57
C GLY A 76 -16.00 26.24 -35.87
N GLN A 77 -14.68 26.38 -35.79
CA GLN A 77 -13.83 26.63 -36.95
C GLN A 77 -13.85 25.46 -37.95
N LEU A 78 -13.81 24.22 -37.46
CA LEU A 78 -13.95 23.02 -38.29
C LEU A 78 -15.31 22.95 -38.98
N ALA A 79 -16.40 23.29 -38.29
CA ALA A 79 -17.73 23.32 -38.90
C ALA A 79 -17.83 24.38 -40.00
N HIS A 80 -17.24 25.56 -39.78
CA HIS A 80 -17.14 26.61 -40.79
C HIS A 80 -16.34 26.14 -42.02
N LEU A 81 -15.15 25.57 -41.79
CA LEU A 81 -14.31 25.04 -42.86
C LEU A 81 -15.01 23.91 -43.63
N ASN A 82 -15.60 22.93 -42.94
CA ASN A 82 -16.35 21.84 -43.58
C ASN A 82 -17.53 22.34 -44.40
N SER A 83 -18.21 23.41 -43.96
CA SER A 83 -19.28 24.03 -44.75
C SER A 83 -18.74 24.64 -46.06
N THR A 84 -17.58 25.31 -46.01
CA THR A 84 -16.93 25.88 -47.20
C THR A 84 -16.25 24.85 -48.11
N VAL A 85 -15.80 23.73 -47.55
CA VAL A 85 -14.98 22.70 -48.23
C VAL A 85 -15.85 21.59 -48.83
N SER A 86 -17.14 21.47 -48.45
CA SER A 86 -18.09 20.48 -48.98
C SER A 86 -18.32 20.50 -50.51
N VAL A 87 -17.64 21.38 -51.25
CA VAL A 87 -17.72 21.54 -52.71
C VAL A 87 -16.46 21.02 -53.45
N SER A 88 -15.37 20.62 -52.76
CA SER A 88 -14.07 20.32 -53.40
C SER A 88 -13.49 18.92 -53.10
N GLU A 89 -12.77 18.33 -54.06
CA GLU A 89 -11.96 17.09 -53.90
C GLU A 89 -10.89 17.21 -52.79
N GLU A 90 -10.44 18.43 -52.47
CA GLU A 90 -9.58 18.72 -51.30
C GLU A 90 -10.18 18.18 -49.98
N ALA A 91 -11.52 18.18 -49.86
CA ALA A 91 -12.25 17.72 -48.69
C ALA A 91 -11.96 16.24 -48.37
N LYS A 92 -11.89 15.41 -49.41
CA LYS A 92 -11.66 13.96 -49.27
C LYS A 92 -10.24 13.69 -48.81
N LEU A 93 -9.26 14.44 -49.34
CA LEU A 93 -7.87 14.35 -48.91
C LEU A 93 -7.70 14.80 -47.45
N SER A 94 -8.28 15.94 -47.07
CA SER A 94 -8.25 16.42 -45.69
C SER A 94 -8.91 15.44 -44.71
N GLN A 95 -10.03 14.83 -45.11
CA GLN A 95 -10.72 13.81 -44.30
C GLN A 95 -9.86 12.54 -44.13
N ALA A 96 -9.18 12.10 -45.19
CA ALA A 96 -8.26 10.97 -45.12
C ALA A 96 -7.07 11.26 -44.18
N VAL A 97 -6.50 12.47 -44.25
CA VAL A 97 -5.40 12.90 -43.36
C VAL A 97 -5.85 12.94 -41.90
N LEU A 98 -7.05 13.49 -41.61
CA LEU A 98 -7.59 13.50 -40.25
C LEU A 98 -7.82 12.08 -39.72
N ARG A 99 -8.34 11.17 -40.56
CA ARG A 99 -8.54 9.77 -40.19
C ARG A 99 -7.22 9.08 -39.85
N LEU A 100 -6.19 9.28 -40.69
CA LEU A 100 -4.85 8.74 -40.44
C LEU A 100 -4.21 9.33 -39.18
N ALA A 101 -4.41 10.62 -38.90
CA ALA A 101 -3.93 11.25 -37.68
C ALA A 101 -4.56 10.60 -36.43
N LEU A 102 -5.88 10.40 -36.42
CA LEU A 102 -6.59 9.72 -35.33
C LEU A 102 -6.12 8.27 -35.14
N GLU A 103 -5.91 7.55 -36.24
CA GLU A 103 -5.38 6.19 -36.21
C GLU A 103 -3.96 6.18 -35.64
N SER A 104 -3.09 7.09 -36.08
CA SER A 104 -1.72 7.21 -35.57
C SER A 104 -1.66 7.55 -34.08
N ASP A 105 -2.59 8.39 -33.59
CA ASP A 105 -2.69 8.73 -32.18
C ASP A 105 -3.16 7.54 -31.35
N THR A 106 -4.14 6.79 -31.86
CA THR A 106 -4.62 5.55 -31.23
C THR A 106 -3.49 4.53 -31.11
N LEU A 107 -2.79 4.27 -32.21
CA LEU A 107 -1.64 3.36 -32.24
C LEU A 107 -0.52 3.82 -31.28
N ARG A 108 -0.27 5.12 -31.18
CA ARG A 108 0.72 5.68 -30.25
C ARG A 108 0.33 5.42 -28.79
N THR A 109 -0.94 5.59 -28.43
CA THR A 109 -1.42 5.28 -27.08
C THR A 109 -1.31 3.79 -26.75
N GLU A 110 -1.74 2.91 -27.65
CA GLU A 110 -1.60 1.46 -27.47
C GLU A 110 -0.14 1.03 -27.33
N ASN A 111 0.76 1.62 -28.14
CA ASN A 111 2.19 1.35 -28.08
C ASN A 111 2.78 1.75 -26.71
N THR A 112 2.41 2.92 -26.17
CA THR A 112 2.83 3.31 -24.82
C THR A 112 2.31 2.37 -23.74
N GLU A 113 1.07 1.88 -23.85
CA GLU A 113 0.49 0.93 -22.91
C GLU A 113 1.22 -0.42 -22.94
N LEU A 114 1.51 -0.92 -24.14
CA LEU A 114 2.27 -2.16 -24.34
C LEU A 114 3.68 -2.03 -23.76
N HIS A 115 4.36 -0.90 -23.96
CA HIS A 115 5.66 -0.65 -23.33
C HIS A 115 5.58 -0.65 -21.80
N CYS A 116 4.55 -0.05 -21.21
CA CYS A 116 4.34 -0.11 -19.76
C CYS A 116 4.12 -1.54 -19.27
N LYS A 117 3.27 -2.33 -19.95
CA LYS A 117 3.05 -3.75 -19.63
C LYS A 117 4.35 -4.55 -19.73
N LEU A 118 5.12 -4.34 -20.80
CA LEU A 118 6.39 -5.01 -21.01
C LEU A 118 7.40 -4.67 -19.91
N GLN A 119 7.49 -3.40 -19.51
CA GLN A 119 8.35 -2.98 -18.40
C GLN A 119 7.91 -3.61 -17.07
N GLN A 120 6.61 -3.73 -16.81
CA GLN A 120 6.09 -4.44 -15.64
C GLN A 120 6.49 -5.91 -15.64
N HIS A 121 6.35 -6.59 -16.77
CA HIS A 121 6.76 -7.99 -16.91
C HIS A 121 8.27 -8.18 -16.73
N ILE A 122 9.11 -7.30 -17.29
CA ILE A 122 10.56 -7.31 -17.07
C ILE A 122 10.86 -7.18 -15.58
N ARG A 123 10.23 -6.22 -14.89
CA ARG A 123 10.43 -6.02 -13.45
C ARG A 123 10.04 -7.26 -12.64
N LEU A 124 8.88 -7.87 -12.94
CA LEU A 124 8.45 -9.09 -12.28
C LEU A 124 9.41 -10.25 -12.54
N ALA A 125 9.91 -10.39 -13.77
CA ALA A 125 10.90 -11.40 -14.12
C ALA A 125 12.23 -11.20 -13.36
N SER A 126 12.70 -9.96 -13.21
CA SER A 126 13.89 -9.64 -12.42
C SER A 126 13.71 -10.01 -10.94
N LEU A 127 12.56 -9.67 -10.33
CA LEU A 127 12.27 -10.01 -8.94
C LEU A 127 12.18 -11.53 -8.73
N ALA A 128 11.58 -12.25 -9.69
CA ALA A 128 11.51 -13.72 -9.63
C ALA A 128 12.91 -14.36 -9.74
N GLN A 129 13.81 -13.80 -10.54
CA GLN A 129 15.20 -14.27 -10.66
C GLN A 129 16.01 -13.94 -9.40
N GLU A 130 15.85 -12.75 -8.82
CA GLU A 130 16.52 -12.35 -7.57
C GLU A 130 16.14 -13.27 -6.40
N GLY A 131 14.84 -13.56 -6.23
CA GLY A 131 14.38 -14.52 -5.22
C GLY A 131 14.89 -15.96 -5.42
N LEU A 132 15.20 -16.36 -6.65
CA LEU A 132 15.79 -17.66 -6.95
C LEU A 132 17.30 -17.71 -6.64
N VAL A 133 18.01 -16.60 -6.83
CA VAL A 133 19.45 -16.48 -6.52
C VAL A 133 19.68 -16.43 -5.00
N ASP A 134 18.82 -15.76 -4.24
CA ASP A 134 18.86 -15.77 -2.77
C ASP A 134 18.63 -17.19 -2.20
N SER A 135 17.81 -18.00 -2.88
CA SER A 135 17.57 -19.40 -2.51
C SER A 135 18.77 -20.32 -2.85
N ASN A 136 19.49 -20.04 -3.94
CA ASN A 136 20.65 -20.83 -4.37
C ASN A 136 21.93 -20.56 -3.57
N THR A 137 22.02 -19.44 -2.85
CA THR A 137 23.20 -19.12 -2.00
C THR A 137 23.24 -19.96 -0.71
N ILE A 138 22.14 -20.63 -0.35
CA ILE A 138 22.06 -21.57 0.78
C ILE A 138 22.35 -23.02 0.32
N GLN A 139 22.52 -23.28 -0.97
CA GLN A 139 22.65 -24.64 -1.51
C GLN A 139 24.10 -25.15 -1.49
N GLY A 140 24.66 -25.18 -0.28
CA GLY A 140 25.86 -25.93 0.09
C GLY A 140 25.53 -27.29 0.72
N GLN A 141 24.38 -27.91 0.44
CA GLN A 141 24.18 -29.32 0.82
C GLN A 141 23.12 -29.97 -0.07
N HIS A 142 23.58 -30.75 -1.05
CA HIS A 142 22.74 -31.62 -1.84
C HIS A 142 22.22 -32.77 -0.96
N VAL A 143 21.03 -32.61 -0.38
CA VAL A 143 20.27 -33.73 0.20
C VAL A 143 19.00 -33.88 -0.61
N ARG A 144 18.83 -35.07 -1.19
CA ARG A 144 17.64 -35.49 -1.94
C ARG A 144 16.38 -35.01 -1.21
N ILE A 145 15.47 -34.38 -1.94
CA ILE A 145 14.17 -33.92 -1.44
C ILE A 145 13.41 -35.17 -0.98
N GLY A 146 13.51 -35.44 0.32
CA GLY A 146 12.56 -36.27 1.03
C GLY A 146 11.25 -35.49 1.16
N ASN A 147 10.17 -36.25 1.30
CA ASN A 147 8.86 -35.84 1.79
C ASN A 147 8.89 -34.50 2.57
N VAL A 148 8.03 -33.55 2.19
CA VAL A 148 7.89 -32.22 2.83
C VAL A 148 7.73 -32.33 4.36
N TYR A 149 7.08 -33.38 4.85
CA TYR A 149 6.94 -33.64 6.29
C TYR A 149 8.29 -33.98 6.96
N ASP A 150 9.15 -34.79 6.33
CA ASP A 150 10.48 -35.14 6.85
C ASP A 150 11.43 -33.94 6.88
N ALA A 151 11.26 -32.99 5.96
CA ALA A 151 12.00 -31.73 5.93
C ALA A 151 11.51 -30.75 6.99
N CYS A 152 10.21 -30.78 7.31
CA CYS A 152 9.59 -29.95 8.32
C CYS A 152 10.03 -30.39 9.73
N GLU A 153 10.04 -31.68 10.05
CA GLU A 153 10.50 -32.20 11.35
C GLU A 153 11.95 -31.83 11.67
N LYS A 154 12.82 -31.81 10.65
CA LYS A 154 14.26 -31.53 10.80
C LYS A 154 14.60 -30.05 10.80
N SER A 155 13.60 -29.19 10.72
CA SER A 155 13.78 -27.75 10.71
C SER A 155 14.33 -27.26 12.06
N PRO A 156 15.29 -26.32 12.08
CA PRO A 156 15.70 -25.63 13.30
C PRO A 156 14.52 -24.91 14.00
N TRP A 157 13.45 -24.67 13.26
CA TRP A 157 12.24 -24.00 13.70
C TRP A 157 11.24 -24.92 14.42
N THR A 158 11.35 -26.24 14.25
CA THR A 158 10.50 -27.26 14.92
C THR A 158 11.17 -27.87 16.16
N SER A 159 12.50 -27.80 16.28
CA SER A 159 13.25 -28.33 17.43
C SER A 159 13.20 -27.46 18.69
N ARG A 160 12.11 -26.72 18.94
CA ARG A 160 11.98 -25.88 20.14
C ARG A 160 10.91 -26.44 21.08
N PRO A 161 11.16 -26.42 22.40
CA PRO A 161 10.25 -27.03 23.36
C PRO A 161 8.86 -26.41 23.25
N ASP A 162 7.84 -27.27 23.30
CA ASP A 162 6.40 -27.02 23.19
C ASP A 162 5.82 -26.02 24.22
N SER A 163 6.66 -25.30 24.96
CA SER A 163 6.25 -24.45 26.08
C SER A 163 6.16 -22.96 25.77
N THR A 164 6.23 -22.53 24.50
CA THR A 164 6.14 -21.09 24.16
C THR A 164 4.81 -20.71 23.53
N ASP A 165 3.74 -20.87 24.30
CA ASP A 165 2.40 -20.31 24.04
C ASP A 165 2.40 -18.75 24.10
N SER A 166 3.57 -18.13 24.27
CA SER A 166 3.72 -16.68 24.47
C SER A 166 4.64 -15.98 23.47
N GLY A 167 5.03 -16.65 22.37
CA GLY A 167 5.95 -16.08 21.36
C GLY A 167 7.30 -15.59 21.90
N TRP A 168 8.05 -14.83 21.09
CA TRP A 168 9.36 -14.27 21.48
C TRP A 168 9.61 -12.88 20.88
N ARG A 169 10.48 -12.09 21.53
CA ARG A 169 10.89 -10.76 21.05
C ARG A 169 12.13 -10.87 20.17
N VAL A 170 12.03 -10.42 18.92
CA VAL A 170 13.14 -10.37 17.95
C VAL A 170 13.89 -9.06 18.12
N GLN A 171 15.18 -9.12 18.41
CA GLN A 171 16.06 -7.96 18.51
C GLN A 171 16.98 -7.87 17.30
N PHE A 172 17.15 -6.66 16.77
CA PHE A 172 18.05 -6.43 15.65
C PHE A 172 19.42 -5.93 16.14
N PRO A 173 20.53 -6.41 15.53
CA PRO A 173 21.88 -6.10 15.98
C PRO A 173 22.29 -4.64 15.72
N ASN A 174 21.57 -3.93 14.87
CA ASN A 174 21.82 -2.53 14.48
C ASN A 174 21.09 -1.50 15.37
N GLY A 175 20.47 -1.93 16.47
CA GLY A 175 19.74 -1.04 17.39
C GLY A 175 18.34 -0.65 16.90
N GLU A 176 17.82 -1.28 15.85
CA GLU A 176 16.45 -1.09 15.41
C GLU A 176 15.41 -1.58 16.43
N PRO A 177 14.17 -1.04 16.37
CA PRO A 177 13.12 -1.41 17.30
C PRO A 177 12.81 -2.91 17.24
N SER A 178 12.99 -3.58 18.38
CA SER A 178 12.58 -4.98 18.53
C SER A 178 11.06 -5.13 18.38
N PHE A 179 10.61 -6.22 17.76
CA PHE A 179 9.19 -6.57 17.71
C PHE A 179 8.93 -7.93 18.34
N HIS A 180 7.70 -8.15 18.81
CA HIS A 180 7.29 -9.40 19.42
C HIS A 180 6.68 -10.30 18.35
N PHE A 181 7.33 -11.42 18.06
CA PHE A 181 6.84 -12.45 17.14
C PHE A 181 6.03 -13.49 17.91
N HIS A 182 4.81 -13.76 17.47
CA HIS A 182 4.04 -14.91 17.92
C HIS A 182 4.08 -15.95 16.80
N PRO A 183 4.72 -17.12 17.00
CA PRO A 183 4.64 -18.19 16.03
C PRO A 183 3.18 -18.65 15.91
N PHE A 184 2.78 -19.07 14.72
CA PHE A 184 1.54 -19.80 14.55
C PHE A 184 1.65 -21.13 15.31
N THR A 185 0.61 -21.49 16.06
CA THR A 185 0.56 -22.81 16.70
C THR A 185 0.49 -23.89 15.63
N HIS A 186 1.07 -25.05 15.92
CA HIS A 186 1.03 -26.19 15.01
C HIS A 186 -0.42 -26.59 14.70
N ASP A 187 -1.29 -26.55 15.70
CA ASP A 187 -2.73 -26.79 15.56
C ASP A 187 -3.39 -25.83 14.57
N HIS A 188 -3.02 -24.53 14.60
CA HIS A 188 -3.57 -23.56 13.66
C HIS A 188 -3.09 -23.83 12.22
N PHE A 189 -1.83 -24.24 12.07
CA PHE A 189 -1.31 -24.64 10.77
C PHE A 189 -2.03 -25.88 10.23
N ASP A 190 -2.18 -26.91 11.05
CA ASP A 190 -2.87 -28.14 10.69
C ASP A 190 -4.33 -27.89 10.33
N ASP A 191 -5.03 -27.05 11.10
CA ASP A 191 -6.41 -26.65 10.80
C ASP A 191 -6.54 -25.96 9.43
N VAL A 192 -5.61 -25.06 9.09
CA VAL A 192 -5.60 -24.35 7.80
C VAL A 192 -5.28 -25.31 6.66
N ILE A 193 -4.32 -26.22 6.84
CA ILE A 193 -3.96 -27.22 5.84
C ILE A 193 -5.10 -28.21 5.62
N GLN A 194 -5.74 -28.68 6.69
CA GLN A 194 -6.91 -29.56 6.64
C GLN A 194 -8.11 -28.87 5.98
N THR A 195 -8.29 -27.57 6.23
CA THR A 195 -9.32 -26.76 5.55
C THR A 195 -9.02 -26.67 4.05
N CYS A 196 -7.76 -26.44 3.66
CA CYS A 196 -7.39 -26.44 2.25
C CYS A 196 -7.62 -27.82 1.61
N HIS A 197 -7.23 -28.92 2.27
CA HIS A 197 -7.47 -30.26 1.74
C HIS A 197 -8.95 -30.62 1.63
N SER A 198 -9.79 -30.22 2.58
CA SER A 198 -11.24 -30.46 2.49
C SER A 198 -11.91 -29.60 1.41
N VAL A 199 -11.46 -28.35 1.22
CA VAL A 199 -12.02 -27.45 0.20
C VAL A 199 -11.54 -27.78 -1.22
N PHE A 200 -10.32 -28.30 -1.37
CA PHE A 200 -9.67 -28.52 -2.68
C PHE A 200 -9.34 -29.98 -3.02
N GLY A 201 -9.52 -30.90 -2.08
CA GLY A 201 -9.20 -32.32 -2.22
C GLY A 201 -10.36 -33.17 -2.76
N GLU A 202 -11.60 -32.74 -2.57
CA GLU A 202 -12.73 -33.33 -3.29
C GLU A 202 -12.77 -32.75 -4.70
N ASP A 203 -12.66 -33.58 -5.76
CA ASP A 203 -12.79 -33.16 -7.15
C ASP A 203 -14.19 -32.52 -7.35
N PRO A 204 -14.31 -31.18 -7.42
CA PRO A 204 -15.61 -30.58 -7.43
C PRO A 204 -16.24 -30.78 -8.81
N PRO A 205 -17.53 -31.18 -8.90
CA PRO A 205 -18.19 -31.53 -10.15
C PRO A 205 -18.32 -30.37 -11.16
N TYR A 206 -17.84 -29.17 -10.81
CA TYR A 206 -17.95 -27.95 -11.62
C TYR A 206 -16.64 -27.54 -12.32
N ILE A 207 -15.52 -28.25 -12.12
CA ILE A 207 -14.23 -27.86 -12.70
C ILE A 207 -14.03 -28.54 -14.06
N LYS A 208 -14.26 -27.78 -15.15
CA LYS A 208 -14.10 -28.28 -16.51
C LYS A 208 -12.61 -28.47 -16.84
N LEU A 209 -12.24 -29.67 -17.28
CA LEU A 209 -10.93 -29.94 -17.87
C LEU A 209 -10.80 -29.14 -19.18
N VAL A 210 -9.82 -28.24 -19.25
CA VAL A 210 -9.62 -27.34 -20.40
C VAL A 210 -8.54 -27.85 -21.36
N GLY A 211 -7.61 -28.69 -20.90
CA GLY A 211 -6.64 -29.32 -21.79
C GLY A 211 -5.54 -30.06 -21.04
N SER A 212 -4.54 -30.52 -21.78
CA SER A 212 -3.30 -31.07 -21.23
C SER A 212 -2.11 -30.34 -21.82
N VAL A 213 -1.23 -29.82 -20.97
CA VAL A 213 0.00 -29.13 -21.38
C VAL A 213 1.16 -29.83 -20.69
N PHE A 214 2.11 -30.36 -21.47
CA PHE A 214 3.25 -31.15 -20.97
C PHE A 214 2.87 -32.35 -20.08
N GLY A 215 1.72 -33.00 -20.35
CA GLY A 215 1.24 -34.13 -19.55
C GLY A 215 0.44 -33.72 -18.29
N TRP A 216 0.41 -32.43 -17.97
CA TRP A 216 -0.36 -31.88 -16.87
C TRP A 216 -1.77 -31.56 -17.33
N LYS A 217 -2.77 -32.12 -16.64
CA LYS A 217 -4.18 -31.82 -16.88
C LYS A 217 -4.50 -30.44 -16.33
N MET A 218 -4.83 -29.51 -17.24
CA MET A 218 -5.22 -28.15 -16.91
C MET A 218 -6.73 -28.09 -16.70
N HIS A 219 -7.10 -27.71 -15.48
CA HIS A 219 -8.48 -27.56 -15.05
C HIS A 219 -8.76 -26.07 -14.84
N CYS A 220 -9.77 -25.50 -15.52
CA CYS A 220 -10.17 -24.12 -15.27
C CYS A 220 -11.42 -24.10 -14.41
N THR A 221 -11.35 -23.39 -13.29
CA THR A 221 -12.50 -23.05 -12.47
C THR A 221 -13.14 -21.79 -13.02
N LEU A 222 -14.48 -21.74 -13.04
CA LEU A 222 -15.18 -20.46 -13.23
C LEU A 222 -14.90 -19.59 -12.01
N LEU A 223 -14.57 -18.31 -12.22
CA LEU A 223 -14.41 -17.32 -11.15
C LEU A 223 -15.70 -17.30 -10.30
N THR A 224 -15.66 -17.93 -9.13
CA THR A 224 -16.75 -17.86 -8.18
C THR A 224 -16.49 -16.72 -7.22
N ARG A 225 -17.36 -15.71 -7.28
CA ARG A 225 -17.37 -14.61 -6.33
C ARG A 225 -17.90 -15.14 -5.00
N ARG A 226 -17.03 -15.28 -3.99
CA ARG A 226 -17.46 -15.52 -2.61
C ARG A 226 -18.19 -14.26 -2.14
N ARG A 227 -19.38 -14.42 -1.54
CA ARG A 227 -20.26 -13.28 -1.21
C ARG A 227 -19.75 -12.41 -0.05
N ASP A 228 -18.76 -12.90 0.70
CA ASP A 228 -18.38 -12.29 1.97
C ASP A 228 -17.01 -11.57 1.99
N ASP A 229 -16.22 -11.62 0.91
CA ASP A 229 -14.98 -10.82 0.82
C ASP A 229 -14.73 -10.32 -0.62
N GLU A 230 -14.46 -9.02 -0.75
CA GLU A 230 -14.34 -8.25 -2.00
C GLU A 230 -13.06 -8.51 -2.82
N LEU A 231 -12.53 -9.74 -2.83
CA LEU A 231 -11.37 -10.06 -3.66
C LEU A 231 -11.60 -11.29 -4.53
N PRO A 232 -11.41 -11.20 -5.87
CA PRO A 232 -11.44 -12.37 -6.73
C PRO A 232 -10.22 -13.25 -6.43
N VAL A 233 -10.47 -14.50 -6.07
CA VAL A 233 -9.42 -15.51 -5.88
C VAL A 233 -9.22 -16.24 -7.20
N THR A 234 -8.00 -16.17 -7.75
CA THR A 234 -7.58 -17.04 -8.85
C THR A 234 -6.83 -18.23 -8.29
N HIS A 235 -7.32 -19.44 -8.56
CA HIS A 235 -6.66 -20.67 -8.16
C HIS A 235 -5.81 -21.22 -9.31
N ALA A 236 -4.56 -21.58 -9.03
CA ALA A 236 -3.73 -22.40 -9.89
C ALA A 236 -3.41 -23.70 -9.13
N ARG A 237 -3.49 -24.84 -9.81
CA ARG A 237 -3.03 -26.15 -9.31
C ARG A 237 -1.73 -26.50 -10.00
#